data_AF-A0A540LBS7-F1
#
_entry.id   AF-A0A540LBS7-F1
#
_cell.length_a   1.000
_cell.length_b   1.000
_cell.length_c   1.000
_cell.angle_alpha   90.00
_cell.angle_beta   90.00
_cell.angle_gamma   90.00
#
_symmetry.space_group_name_H-M   'P 1'
#
loop_
_entity.id
_entity.type
_entity.pdbx_description
1 polymer ?
#
loop_
_entity_poly.entity_id
_entity_poly.type
_entity_poly.pdbx_seq_one_letter_code
_entity_poly.pdbx_strand_id
1 'polypeptide(L)'
;MTTAVVRSILNHKNYDVWSSQIKTYLLAEELWDIIDERIDERPKTEDEEKAQGKALKKKDAKALYAIQNSCGDDTYELIKDETTAKGAWDTLSEELKKRDENPSDEKDERSVSEAYPTLTLIDDDTKPEVSMEAGRTEEHDESNTNDIHETFVQYVKSNDWDNAIKFLRQHRQLAGNARIPFVLQRDHFRDGTVLHYAILNIMSCSVRIIQQLVDLMASEDLEIQDCFGCTAFYHLINCYPERVEVAECMVKKNHNLLTILPTRSKKALVLVAQGRPKGESMARYLYSLTPPERLRVDEAARLIYLGFYYNRLGITFSRLICFF
;
A
#
# COMPACT_ATOMS: atom_id res chain seq x y z
N MET A 1 35.69 8.19 -14.57
CA MET A 1 35.13 7.74 -13.27
C MET A 1 33.73 7.24 -13.57
N THR A 2 33.45 5.96 -13.31
CA THR A 2 32.12 5.37 -13.49
C THR A 2 31.23 5.78 -12.31
N THR A 3 30.47 6.86 -12.49
CA THR A 3 29.38 7.21 -11.58
C THR A 3 28.38 6.06 -11.55
N ALA A 4 28.22 5.43 -10.39
CA ALA A 4 27.24 4.37 -10.18
C ALA A 4 25.83 4.97 -10.17
N VAL A 5 25.23 5.06 -11.35
CA VAL A 5 23.88 5.58 -11.56
C VAL A 5 22.88 4.43 -11.41
N VAL A 6 21.75 4.75 -10.78
CA VAL A 6 20.63 3.86 -10.37
C VAL A 6 20.94 2.94 -9.18
N ARG A 7 20.26 3.22 -8.06
CA ARG A 7 20.35 2.44 -6.81
C ARG A 7 19.19 1.42 -6.64
N SER A 8 18.25 1.39 -7.58
CA SER A 8 17.15 0.42 -7.63
C SER A 8 16.96 -0.13 -9.04
N ILE A 9 17.26 -1.41 -9.21
CA ILE A 9 17.01 -2.18 -10.44
C ILE A 9 15.49 -2.26 -10.68
N LEU A 10 15.04 -2.02 -11.92
CA LEU A 10 13.64 -2.15 -12.30
C LEU A 10 13.14 -3.59 -12.14
N ASN A 11 11.91 -3.73 -11.69
CA ASN A 11 11.14 -4.95 -11.66
C ASN A 11 9.64 -4.61 -11.75
N HIS A 12 8.79 -5.62 -11.91
CA HIS A 12 7.33 -5.46 -12.04
C HIS A 12 6.58 -4.83 -10.83
N LYS A 13 7.25 -4.23 -9.84
CA LYS A 13 6.61 -3.64 -8.64
C LYS A 13 7.16 -2.28 -8.22
N ASN A 14 8.17 -1.75 -8.91
CA ASN A 14 8.81 -0.48 -8.56
C ASN A 14 8.85 0.52 -9.72
N TYR A 15 8.02 0.33 -10.77
CA TYR A 15 8.02 1.18 -11.96
C TYR A 15 7.87 2.67 -11.63
N ASP A 16 6.97 3.08 -10.73
CA ASP A 16 6.81 4.49 -10.33
C ASP A 16 8.09 5.08 -9.70
N VAL A 17 8.74 4.31 -8.83
CA VAL A 17 9.96 4.74 -8.13
C VAL A 17 11.15 4.77 -9.08
N TRP A 18 11.26 3.76 -9.94
CA TRP A 18 12.30 3.65 -10.96
C TRP A 18 12.16 4.76 -12.02
N SER A 19 10.97 4.94 -12.59
CA SER A 19 10.72 5.93 -13.65
C SER A 19 10.97 7.35 -13.15
N SER A 20 10.61 7.67 -11.90
CA SER A 20 10.98 8.93 -11.25
C SER A 20 12.50 9.13 -11.18
N GLN A 21 13.27 8.11 -10.78
CA GLN A 21 14.72 8.18 -10.69
C GLN A 21 15.40 8.29 -12.06
N ILE A 22 14.99 7.48 -13.05
CA ILE A 22 15.54 7.54 -14.40
C ILE A 22 15.19 8.86 -15.08
N LYS A 23 13.94 9.35 -14.94
CA LYS A 23 13.56 10.67 -15.46
C LYS A 23 14.44 11.78 -14.89
N THR A 24 14.74 11.74 -13.58
CA THR A 24 15.65 12.71 -12.94
C THR A 24 17.07 12.62 -13.52
N TYR A 25 17.59 11.41 -13.77
CA TYR A 25 18.90 11.21 -14.40
C TYR A 25 18.93 11.72 -15.85
N LEU A 26 17.93 11.38 -16.65
CA LEU A 26 17.83 11.79 -18.05
C LEU A 26 17.65 13.32 -18.18
N LEU A 27 16.96 13.98 -17.25
CA LEU A 27 16.90 15.44 -17.18
C LEU A 27 18.27 16.05 -16.86
N ALA A 28 19.01 15.49 -15.88
CA ALA A 28 20.32 15.99 -15.47
C ALA A 28 21.41 15.85 -16.56
N GLU A 29 21.22 14.95 -17.52
CA GLU A 29 22.15 14.67 -18.63
C GLU A 29 21.66 15.24 -19.98
N GLU A 30 20.59 16.04 -19.97
CA GLU A 30 19.92 16.61 -21.15
C GLU A 30 19.49 15.56 -22.20
N LEU A 31 18.97 14.42 -21.72
CA LEU A 31 18.54 13.29 -22.54
C LEU A 31 17.01 13.14 -22.61
N TRP A 32 16.26 13.76 -21.69
CA TRP A 32 14.80 13.60 -21.59
C TRP A 32 14.04 14.07 -22.84
N ASP A 33 14.55 15.08 -23.56
CA ASP A 33 13.89 15.66 -24.74
C ASP A 33 13.76 14.67 -25.91
N ILE A 34 14.57 13.60 -25.92
CA ILE A 34 14.46 12.48 -26.87
C ILE A 34 13.20 11.65 -26.61
N ILE A 35 12.75 11.57 -25.36
CA ILE A 35 11.57 10.79 -24.94
C ILE A 35 10.30 11.66 -24.98
N ASP A 36 10.40 12.94 -24.58
CA ASP A 36 9.28 13.90 -24.58
C ASP A 36 8.98 14.52 -25.97
N GLU A 37 9.78 14.18 -26.99
CA GLU A 37 9.69 14.67 -28.40
C GLU A 37 9.73 16.20 -28.59
N ARG A 38 10.19 16.97 -27.60
CA ARG A 38 10.30 18.44 -27.65
C ARG A 38 11.52 18.95 -28.44
N ILE A 39 11.67 18.54 -29.69
CA ILE A 39 12.77 19.00 -30.56
C ILE A 39 12.26 20.15 -31.46
N ASP A 40 12.26 21.37 -30.92
CA ASP A 40 11.82 22.60 -31.62
C ASP A 40 12.93 23.27 -32.47
N GLU A 41 14.18 22.81 -32.39
CA GLU A 41 15.31 23.44 -33.05
C GLU A 41 15.40 23.10 -34.55
N ARG A 42 14.77 23.93 -35.38
CA ARG A 42 14.93 23.88 -36.85
C ARG A 42 16.38 24.26 -37.26
N PRO A 43 17.14 23.36 -37.92
CA PRO A 43 18.45 23.71 -38.48
C PRO A 43 18.33 24.77 -39.58
N LYS A 44 19.38 25.57 -39.79
CA LYS A 44 19.40 26.64 -40.78
C LYS A 44 20.28 26.30 -42.00
N THR A 45 21.06 25.22 -41.91
CA THR A 45 21.97 24.73 -42.97
C THR A 45 22.05 23.20 -42.96
N GLU A 46 22.43 22.60 -44.10
CA GLU A 46 22.58 21.14 -44.25
C GLU A 46 23.65 20.53 -43.31
N ASP A 47 24.73 21.27 -43.06
CA ASP A 47 25.79 20.84 -42.13
C ASP A 47 25.34 20.86 -40.67
N GLU A 48 24.52 21.84 -40.26
CA GLU A 48 23.88 21.88 -38.93
C GLU A 48 22.88 20.73 -38.76
N GLU A 49 22.04 20.46 -39.76
CA GLU A 49 21.08 19.35 -39.74
C GLU A 49 21.80 18.00 -39.56
N LYS A 50 22.89 17.79 -40.29
CA LYS A 50 23.73 16.58 -40.20
C LYS A 50 24.45 16.47 -38.86
N ALA A 51 24.90 17.58 -38.28
CA ALA A 51 25.52 17.62 -36.96
C ALA A 51 24.51 17.35 -35.84
N GLN A 52 23.33 17.99 -35.89
CA GLN A 52 22.21 17.76 -34.98
C GLN A 52 21.74 16.30 -35.04
N GLY A 53 21.50 15.74 -36.23
CA GLY A 53 21.10 14.34 -36.38
C GLY A 53 22.10 13.34 -35.80
N LYS A 54 23.41 13.64 -35.88
CA LYS A 54 24.46 12.84 -35.23
C LYS A 54 24.47 13.02 -33.70
N ALA A 55 24.23 14.22 -33.20
CA ALA A 55 24.13 14.50 -31.77
C ALA A 55 22.90 13.83 -31.13
N LEU A 56 21.74 13.91 -31.79
CA LEU A 56 20.49 13.26 -31.38
C LEU A 56 20.66 11.74 -31.28
N LYS A 57 21.22 11.08 -32.31
CA LYS A 57 21.53 9.64 -32.26
C LYS A 57 22.46 9.26 -31.10
N LYS A 58 23.39 10.14 -30.72
CA LYS A 58 24.27 9.93 -29.56
C LYS A 58 23.56 10.14 -28.23
N LYS A 59 22.63 11.10 -28.13
CA LYS A 59 21.78 11.31 -26.95
C LYS A 59 20.83 10.11 -26.76
N ASP A 60 20.14 9.69 -27.81
CA ASP A 60 19.25 8.52 -27.83
C ASP A 60 19.98 7.24 -27.39
N ALA A 61 21.11 6.89 -28.02
CA ALA A 61 21.90 5.72 -27.63
C ALA A 61 22.37 5.76 -26.16
N LYS A 62 22.69 6.95 -25.62
CA LYS A 62 23.07 7.12 -24.20
C LYS A 62 21.87 6.95 -23.27
N ALA A 63 20.69 7.46 -23.66
CA ALA A 63 19.45 7.32 -22.91
C ALA A 63 18.98 5.85 -22.88
N LEU A 64 18.99 5.18 -24.04
CA LEU A 64 18.66 3.76 -24.17
C LEU A 64 19.58 2.89 -23.32
N TYR A 65 20.90 3.13 -23.36
CA TYR A 65 21.85 2.41 -22.51
C TYR A 65 21.57 2.62 -21.01
N ALA A 66 21.21 3.84 -20.59
CA ALA A 66 20.88 4.12 -19.20
C ALA A 66 19.59 3.40 -18.74
N ILE A 67 18.58 3.33 -19.61
CA ILE A 67 17.34 2.56 -19.37
C ILE A 67 17.68 1.07 -19.26
N GLN A 68 18.35 0.50 -20.26
CA GLN A 68 18.74 -0.92 -20.31
C GLN A 68 19.58 -1.34 -19.11
N ASN A 69 20.63 -0.61 -18.76
CA ASN A 69 21.51 -0.91 -17.62
C ASN A 69 20.82 -0.70 -16.24
N SER A 70 19.61 -0.14 -16.23
CA SER A 70 18.79 0.01 -15.02
C SER A 70 17.72 -1.08 -14.86
N CYS A 71 17.55 -1.94 -15.87
CA CYS A 71 16.57 -3.02 -15.87
C CYS A 71 17.08 -4.25 -15.10
N GLY A 72 16.16 -4.98 -14.46
CA GLY A 72 16.39 -6.36 -14.04
C GLY A 72 16.19 -7.31 -15.21
N ASP A 73 16.70 -8.54 -15.13
CA ASP A 73 16.68 -9.51 -16.23
C ASP A 73 15.28 -9.68 -16.86
N ASP A 74 14.24 -9.78 -16.02
CA ASP A 74 12.82 -9.89 -16.40
C ASP A 74 12.30 -8.69 -17.19
N THR A 75 12.73 -7.48 -16.81
CA THR A 75 12.31 -6.22 -17.46
C THR A 75 13.20 -5.83 -18.63
N TYR A 76 14.44 -6.32 -18.70
CA TYR A 76 15.32 -6.16 -19.85
C TYR A 76 14.83 -6.99 -21.04
N GLU A 77 14.30 -8.21 -20.81
CA GLU A 77 13.73 -9.05 -21.87
C GLU A 77 12.59 -8.36 -22.64
N LEU A 78 11.83 -7.46 -22.01
CA LEU A 78 10.77 -6.66 -22.63
C LEU A 78 11.29 -5.64 -23.65
N ILE A 79 12.51 -5.13 -23.47
CA ILE A 79 13.10 -4.05 -24.29
C ILE A 79 14.36 -4.45 -25.04
N LYS A 80 14.71 -5.73 -25.06
CA LYS A 80 15.93 -6.24 -25.73
C LYS A 80 15.97 -5.92 -27.23
N ASP A 81 14.81 -5.87 -27.87
CA ASP A 81 14.63 -5.64 -29.30
C ASP A 81 14.35 -4.14 -29.62
N GLU A 82 14.26 -3.28 -28.59
CA GLU A 82 14.02 -1.85 -28.73
C GLU A 82 15.26 -1.10 -29.19
N THR A 83 15.13 -0.32 -30.26
CA THR A 83 16.25 0.40 -30.90
C THR A 83 16.33 1.89 -30.56
N THR A 84 15.38 2.40 -29.77
CA THR A 84 15.32 3.81 -29.36
C THR A 84 15.01 3.93 -27.86
N ALA A 85 15.48 5.00 -27.23
CA ALA A 85 15.22 5.27 -25.82
C ALA A 85 13.73 5.50 -25.53
N LYS A 86 13.01 6.13 -26.48
CA LYS A 86 11.56 6.34 -26.39
C LYS A 86 10.81 5.01 -26.48
N GLY A 87 11.11 4.16 -27.46
CA GLY A 87 10.47 2.83 -27.59
C GLY A 87 10.65 1.98 -26.32
N ALA A 88 11.88 1.89 -25.81
CA ALA A 88 12.14 1.22 -24.53
C ALA A 88 11.38 1.83 -23.34
N TRP A 89 11.27 3.16 -23.26
CA TRP A 89 10.53 3.84 -22.21
C TRP A 89 9.02 3.57 -22.29
N ASP A 90 8.45 3.71 -23.49
CA ASP A 90 7.02 3.56 -23.75
C ASP A 90 6.60 2.10 -23.53
N THR A 91 7.34 1.14 -24.08
CA THR A 91 7.12 -0.32 -23.88
C THR A 91 7.18 -0.71 -22.41
N LEU A 92 8.17 -0.25 -21.63
CA LEU A 92 8.19 -0.45 -20.17
C LEU A 92 7.01 0.22 -19.48
N SER A 93 6.59 1.40 -19.94
CA SER A 93 5.46 2.11 -19.34
C SER A 93 4.14 1.39 -19.59
N GLU A 94 3.92 0.88 -20.80
CA GLU A 94 2.71 0.18 -21.20
C GLU A 94 2.66 -1.18 -20.50
N GLU A 95 3.69 -2.02 -20.62
CA GLU A 95 3.69 -3.37 -20.04
C GLU A 95 3.62 -3.37 -18.50
N LEU A 96 4.26 -2.40 -17.84
CA LEU A 96 4.30 -2.38 -16.37
C LEU A 96 3.11 -1.62 -15.75
N LYS A 97 2.53 -0.61 -16.42
CA LYS A 97 1.28 0.02 -15.94
C LYS A 97 0.05 -0.79 -16.29
N LYS A 98 -0.03 -1.37 -17.50
CA LYS A 98 -1.14 -2.28 -17.86
C LYS A 98 -1.21 -3.46 -16.91
N ARG A 99 -0.11 -3.93 -16.35
CA ARG A 99 -0.12 -5.03 -15.37
C ARG A 99 -0.67 -4.63 -13.99
N ASP A 100 -0.65 -3.34 -13.66
CA ASP A 100 -1.33 -2.80 -12.46
C ASP A 100 -2.82 -2.47 -12.73
N GLU A 101 -3.19 -2.16 -13.99
CA GLU A 101 -4.59 -1.86 -14.38
C GLU A 101 -5.40 -3.07 -14.89
N ASN A 102 -4.74 -4.08 -15.44
CA ASN A 102 -5.35 -5.18 -16.18
C ASN A 102 -4.76 -6.54 -15.73
N PRO A 103 -5.35 -7.21 -14.73
CA PRO A 103 -4.97 -8.57 -14.35
C PRO A 103 -5.52 -9.56 -15.40
N SER A 104 -4.78 -9.75 -16.49
CA SER A 104 -5.17 -10.59 -17.63
C SER A 104 -4.60 -12.03 -17.58
N ASP A 105 -4.25 -12.52 -16.40
CA ASP A 105 -4.59 -13.91 -16.09
C ASP A 105 -6.06 -13.89 -15.68
N GLU A 106 -6.91 -14.79 -16.19
CA GLU A 106 -8.29 -14.92 -15.67
C GLU A 106 -8.21 -15.22 -14.17
N LYS A 107 -8.31 -14.16 -13.35
CA LYS A 107 -8.37 -14.31 -11.91
C LYS A 107 -9.68 -14.98 -11.60
N ASP A 108 -9.57 -16.22 -11.15
CA ASP A 108 -10.67 -16.89 -10.52
C ASP A 108 -11.01 -16.14 -9.22
N GLU A 109 -11.90 -15.15 -9.33
CA GLU A 109 -12.38 -14.34 -8.20
C GLU A 109 -13.23 -15.17 -7.23
N ARG A 110 -13.65 -16.36 -7.67
CA ARG A 110 -14.27 -17.39 -6.84
C ARG A 110 -13.46 -17.61 -5.57
N SER A 111 -14.16 -17.72 -4.45
CA SER A 111 -13.59 -18.24 -3.22
C SER A 111 -13.03 -19.65 -3.44
N VAL A 112 -12.10 -20.09 -2.58
CA VAL A 112 -11.62 -21.49 -2.60
C VAL A 112 -12.79 -22.49 -2.52
N SER A 113 -13.87 -22.15 -1.79
CA SER A 113 -15.12 -22.92 -1.71
C SER A 113 -15.93 -22.99 -3.02
N GLU A 114 -15.87 -21.96 -3.88
CA GLU A 114 -16.55 -21.93 -5.18
C GLU A 114 -15.72 -22.58 -6.30
N ALA A 115 -14.40 -22.61 -6.16
CA ALA A 115 -13.49 -23.30 -7.08
C ALA A 115 -13.48 -24.83 -6.84
N TYR A 116 -13.53 -25.27 -5.58
CA TYR A 116 -13.46 -26.67 -5.18
C TYR A 116 -14.63 -27.07 -4.26
N PRO A 117 -15.84 -27.27 -4.80
CA PRO A 117 -17.00 -27.67 -4.01
C PRO A 117 -16.86 -29.09 -3.47
N THR A 118 -16.53 -29.21 -2.17
CA THR A 118 -16.66 -30.48 -1.44
C THR A 118 -18.13 -30.70 -1.07
N LEU A 119 -18.70 -31.83 -1.48
CA LEU A 119 -20.10 -32.18 -1.21
C LEU A 119 -20.34 -32.43 0.28
N THR A 120 -21.01 -31.48 0.95
CA THR A 120 -21.83 -31.75 2.14
C THR A 120 -23.23 -31.20 1.94
N LEU A 121 -24.22 -31.96 2.41
CA LEU A 121 -25.64 -31.77 2.09
C LEU A 121 -26.27 -30.53 2.74
N ILE A 122 -27.36 -30.09 2.11
CA ILE A 122 -28.27 -29.01 2.49
C ILE A 122 -28.85 -29.24 3.90
N ASP A 123 -29.08 -28.15 4.64
CA ASP A 123 -30.39 -27.86 5.22
C ASP A 123 -30.63 -26.33 5.22
N ASP A 124 -31.90 -25.96 5.06
CA ASP A 124 -32.43 -24.63 4.75
C ASP A 124 -32.98 -23.92 6.02
N ASP A 125 -33.10 -22.59 5.97
CA ASP A 125 -34.24 -21.81 6.51
C ASP A 125 -33.96 -20.28 6.59
N THR A 126 -34.30 -19.60 5.50
CA THR A 126 -35.15 -18.38 5.42
C THR A 126 -35.02 -17.22 6.44
N LYS A 127 -34.77 -16.00 5.90
CA LYS A 127 -34.82 -14.65 6.53
C LYS A 127 -36.16 -13.93 6.23
N PRO A 128 -36.82 -13.22 7.18
CA PRO A 128 -37.03 -11.73 7.12
C PRO A 128 -37.29 -11.00 8.49
N GLU A 129 -37.44 -9.66 8.64
CA GLU A 129 -36.73 -8.47 8.11
C GLU A 129 -37.13 -7.14 8.85
N VAL A 130 -36.25 -6.10 8.78
CA VAL A 130 -36.50 -4.63 8.86
C VAL A 130 -37.13 -3.96 10.11
N SER A 131 -36.50 -2.86 10.59
CA SER A 131 -37.19 -1.56 10.90
C SER A 131 -36.22 -0.37 11.04
N MET A 132 -36.72 0.84 10.76
CA MET A 132 -35.97 2.12 10.65
C MET A 132 -36.02 2.95 11.94
N GLU A 133 -35.20 4.01 12.05
CA GLU A 133 -35.65 5.41 12.31
C GLU A 133 -34.45 6.38 12.33
N ALA A 134 -34.71 7.69 12.38
CA ALA A 134 -33.80 8.73 11.90
C ALA A 134 -33.45 9.82 12.94
N GLY A 135 -32.38 10.57 12.63
CA GLY A 135 -32.33 12.02 12.85
C GLY A 135 -31.77 12.54 14.18
N ARG A 136 -30.65 13.27 14.07
CA ARG A 136 -30.55 14.66 14.53
C ARG A 136 -29.29 15.33 13.97
N THR A 137 -29.49 16.42 13.25
CA THR A 137 -28.48 17.49 13.10
C THR A 137 -28.55 18.36 14.34
N GLU A 138 -27.45 18.46 15.09
CA GLU A 138 -27.27 19.51 16.10
C GLU A 138 -26.12 20.40 15.65
N GLU A 139 -26.47 21.59 15.15
CA GLU A 139 -25.53 22.67 14.86
C GLU A 139 -25.03 23.23 16.20
N HIS A 140 -23.75 23.02 16.53
CA HIS A 140 -23.16 23.61 17.73
C HIS A 140 -21.68 24.02 17.57
N ASP A 141 -21.48 25.34 17.59
CA ASP A 141 -20.27 26.05 18.01
C ASP A 141 -18.91 25.54 17.46
N GLU A 142 -18.68 25.81 16.18
CA GLU A 142 -17.41 25.54 15.48
C GLU A 142 -16.20 26.27 16.12
N SER A 143 -16.42 27.37 16.85
CA SER A 143 -15.33 28.23 17.32
C SER A 143 -14.54 27.59 18.46
N ASN A 144 -15.24 27.08 19.47
CA ASN A 144 -14.65 26.40 20.63
C ASN A 144 -14.18 24.98 20.28
N THR A 145 -14.89 24.32 19.36
CA THR A 145 -14.55 22.95 18.92
C THR A 145 -13.22 22.90 18.17
N ASN A 146 -12.89 23.93 17.37
CA ASN A 146 -11.63 24.02 16.66
C ASN A 146 -10.42 24.19 17.60
N ASP A 147 -10.50 25.03 18.63
CA ASP A 147 -9.42 25.27 19.61
C ASP A 147 -9.12 24.00 20.44
N ILE A 148 -10.18 23.30 20.86
CA ILE A 148 -10.09 21.99 21.54
C ILE A 148 -9.43 20.94 20.63
N HIS A 149 -9.79 20.90 19.34
CA HIS A 149 -9.19 19.97 18.38
C HIS A 149 -7.72 20.31 18.07
N GLU A 150 -7.37 21.59 17.90
CA GLU A 150 -6.00 22.04 17.66
C GLU A 150 -5.09 21.71 18.86
N THR A 151 -5.55 21.97 20.09
CA THR A 151 -4.87 21.58 21.32
C THR A 151 -4.58 20.07 21.39
N PHE A 152 -5.58 19.24 21.06
CA PHE A 152 -5.39 17.78 21.00
C PHE A 152 -4.37 17.36 19.94
N VAL A 153 -4.47 17.92 18.73
CA VAL A 153 -3.53 17.67 17.63
C VAL A 153 -2.11 18.09 18.00
N GLN A 154 -1.95 19.18 18.76
CA GLN A 154 -0.65 19.62 19.26
C GLN A 154 -0.02 18.61 20.20
N TYR A 155 -0.74 18.08 21.19
CA TYR A 155 -0.21 17.03 22.09
C TYR A 155 0.25 15.80 21.32
N VAL A 156 -0.55 15.33 20.35
CA VAL A 156 -0.20 14.17 19.52
C VAL A 156 1.06 14.45 18.69
N LYS A 157 1.15 15.60 18.01
CA LYS A 157 2.33 15.99 17.20
C LYS A 157 3.59 16.22 18.04
N SER A 158 3.44 16.67 19.28
CA SER A 158 4.53 16.81 20.26
C SER A 158 4.90 15.49 20.96
N ASN A 159 4.21 14.39 20.64
CA ASN A 159 4.39 13.08 21.28
C ASN A 159 4.12 13.08 22.80
N ASP A 160 3.30 14.03 23.27
CA ASP A 160 2.85 14.14 24.66
C ASP A 160 1.60 13.27 24.88
N TRP A 161 1.84 11.96 24.86
CA TRP A 161 0.78 10.97 24.92
C TRP A 161 0.03 10.94 26.25
N ASP A 162 0.66 11.31 27.37
CA ASP A 162 -0.01 11.35 28.67
C ASP A 162 -1.05 12.48 28.71
N ASN A 163 -0.72 13.67 28.21
CA ASN A 163 -1.71 14.75 28.06
C ASN A 163 -2.73 14.43 26.96
N ALA A 164 -2.33 13.86 25.82
CA ALA A 164 -3.28 13.45 24.78
C ALA A 164 -4.33 12.43 25.28
N ILE A 165 -3.90 11.41 26.04
CA ILE A 165 -4.80 10.41 26.65
C ILE A 165 -5.70 11.04 27.72
N LYS A 166 -5.15 11.94 28.56
CA LYS A 166 -5.94 12.68 29.56
C LYS A 166 -7.01 13.55 28.90
N PHE A 167 -6.67 14.22 27.80
CA PHE A 167 -7.57 15.06 27.02
C PHE A 167 -8.67 14.24 26.32
N LEU A 168 -8.32 13.10 25.70
CA LEU A 168 -9.29 12.17 25.10
C LEU A 168 -10.29 11.59 26.12
N ARG A 169 -9.88 11.39 27.38
CA ARG A 169 -10.80 10.97 28.46
C ARG A 169 -11.82 12.06 28.82
N GLN A 170 -11.50 13.33 28.57
CA GLN A 170 -12.40 14.47 28.79
C GLN A 170 -13.27 14.76 27.55
N HIS A 171 -12.75 14.48 26.35
CA HIS A 171 -13.39 14.79 25.06
C HIS A 171 -13.40 13.57 24.13
N ARG A 172 -14.12 12.52 24.52
CA ARG A 172 -14.11 11.21 23.85
C ARG A 172 -14.50 11.26 22.36
N GLN A 173 -15.37 12.20 21.99
CA GLN A 173 -15.84 12.44 20.62
C GLN A 173 -14.75 12.85 19.62
N LEU A 174 -13.56 13.25 20.10
CA LEU A 174 -12.45 13.63 19.24
C LEU A 174 -11.68 12.43 18.67
N ALA A 175 -11.82 11.23 19.24
CA ALA A 175 -10.96 10.09 18.94
C ALA A 175 -11.09 9.59 17.48
N GLY A 176 -12.32 9.53 16.95
CA GLY A 176 -12.60 9.23 15.55
C GLY A 176 -12.65 10.45 14.63
N ASN A 177 -13.24 11.57 15.09
CA ASN A 177 -13.47 12.75 14.27
C ASN A 177 -12.20 13.55 13.95
N ALA A 178 -11.14 13.43 14.76
CA ALA A 178 -9.85 14.07 14.49
C ALA A 178 -9.09 13.33 13.37
N ARG A 179 -9.34 13.73 12.11
CA ARG A 179 -8.38 13.47 11.01
C ARG A 179 -7.15 14.35 11.25
N ILE A 180 -6.16 13.79 11.95
CA ILE A 180 -4.90 14.46 12.24
C ILE A 180 -4.08 14.53 10.95
N PRO A 181 -3.72 15.73 10.45
CA PRO A 181 -2.84 15.85 9.29
C PRO A 181 -1.38 15.87 9.74
N PHE A 182 -0.57 14.96 9.19
CA PHE A 182 0.84 14.80 9.53
C PHE A 182 1.70 14.43 8.32
N VAL A 183 2.99 14.78 8.42
CA VAL A 183 3.97 14.59 7.35
C VAL A 183 5.03 13.61 7.85
N LEU A 184 5.09 12.41 7.28
CA LEU A 184 6.13 11.41 7.63
C LEU A 184 7.39 11.53 6.77
N GLN A 185 7.32 12.18 5.61
CA GLN A 185 8.43 12.45 4.70
C GLN A 185 8.14 13.78 3.98
N ARG A 186 9.18 14.56 3.65
CA ARG A 186 9.08 15.99 3.27
C ARG A 186 8.01 16.35 2.23
N ASP A 187 7.65 15.42 1.35
CA ASP A 187 6.85 15.70 0.15
C ASP A 187 5.47 15.01 0.14
N HIS A 188 5.08 14.30 1.21
CA HIS A 188 3.80 13.57 1.27
C HIS A 188 2.98 13.89 2.53
N PHE A 189 1.84 14.56 2.33
CA PHE A 189 0.82 14.81 3.33
C PHE A 189 0.02 13.52 3.59
N ARG A 190 -0.05 13.08 4.85
CA ARG A 190 -0.99 12.04 5.30
C ARG A 190 -2.06 12.69 6.17
N ASP A 191 -3.29 12.24 6.03
CA ASP A 191 -4.29 12.38 7.06
C ASP A 191 -4.62 11.00 7.64
N GLY A 192 -5.20 10.97 8.84
CA GLY A 192 -5.57 9.72 9.51
C GLY A 192 -5.95 9.97 10.96
N THR A 193 -6.53 8.98 11.62
CA THR A 193 -6.90 9.10 13.05
C THR A 193 -5.66 9.14 13.95
N VAL A 194 -5.83 9.52 15.22
CA VAL A 194 -4.77 9.45 16.23
C VAL A 194 -4.09 8.08 16.30
N LEU A 195 -4.82 6.99 16.04
CA LEU A 195 -4.30 5.63 16.04
C LEU A 195 -3.36 5.36 14.86
N HIS A 196 -3.61 5.94 13.68
CA HIS A 196 -2.68 5.89 12.54
C HIS A 196 -1.35 6.56 12.92
N TYR A 197 -1.41 7.74 13.54
CA TYR A 197 -0.22 8.46 13.99
C TYR A 197 0.55 7.69 15.06
N ALA A 198 -0.15 7.13 16.06
CA ALA A 198 0.44 6.34 17.14
C ALA A 198 1.17 5.08 16.63
N ILE A 199 0.56 4.36 15.68
CA ILE A 199 1.15 3.15 15.09
C ILE A 199 2.33 3.52 14.19
N LEU A 200 2.20 4.51 13.31
CA LEU A 200 3.28 4.90 12.40
C LEU A 200 4.48 5.55 13.14
N ASN A 201 4.28 6.06 14.37
CA ASN A 201 5.32 6.58 15.26
C ASN A 201 5.55 5.68 16.50
N ILE A 202 5.40 4.35 16.39
CA ILE A 202 5.52 3.41 17.52
C ILE A 202 6.89 3.39 18.23
N MET A 203 7.94 3.97 17.64
CA MET A 203 9.22 4.18 18.35
C MET A 203 9.10 5.25 19.45
N SER A 204 8.15 6.16 19.31
CA SER A 204 7.84 7.25 20.24
C SER A 204 6.56 6.99 21.04
N CYS A 205 5.79 5.96 20.68
CA CYS A 205 4.52 5.59 21.30
C CYS A 205 4.53 4.13 21.80
N SER A 206 4.45 3.92 23.11
CA SER A 206 4.49 2.57 23.69
C SER A 206 3.24 1.74 23.36
N VAL A 207 3.39 0.41 23.31
CA VAL A 207 2.28 -0.55 23.15
C VAL A 207 1.12 -0.26 24.12
N ARG A 208 1.43 0.11 25.37
CA ARG A 208 0.44 0.46 26.40
C ARG A 208 -0.34 1.74 26.09
N ILE A 209 0.24 2.69 25.36
CA ILE A 209 -0.47 3.90 24.90
C ILE A 209 -1.40 3.53 23.73
N ILE A 210 -0.91 2.74 22.77
CA ILE A 210 -1.72 2.28 21.63
C ILE A 210 -2.96 1.49 22.10
N GLN A 211 -2.78 0.56 23.05
CA GLN A 211 -3.88 -0.18 23.65
C GLN A 211 -4.89 0.76 24.37
N GLN A 212 -4.42 1.77 25.11
CA GLN A 212 -5.31 2.77 25.71
C GLN A 212 -6.06 3.62 24.67
N LEU A 213 -5.47 3.94 23.51
CA LEU A 213 -6.19 4.61 22.42
C LEU A 213 -7.31 3.73 21.88
N VAL A 214 -7.03 2.44 21.63
CA VAL A 214 -8.02 1.45 21.17
C VAL A 214 -9.18 1.29 22.18
N ASP A 215 -8.89 1.30 23.48
CA ASP A 215 -9.92 1.26 24.53
C ASP A 215 -10.80 2.52 24.54
N LEU A 216 -10.20 3.70 24.31
CA LEU A 216 -10.89 5.00 24.36
C LEU A 216 -11.74 5.30 23.13
N MET A 217 -11.28 4.91 21.93
CA MET A 217 -11.99 5.06 20.65
C MET A 217 -13.32 4.29 20.62
N ALA A 218 -14.27 4.71 19.77
CA ALA A 218 -15.42 3.88 19.41
C ALA A 218 -14.97 2.69 18.54
N SER A 219 -15.81 1.68 18.35
CA SER A 219 -15.44 0.52 17.52
C SER A 219 -15.39 0.89 16.05
N GLU A 220 -16.29 1.78 15.64
CA GLU A 220 -16.46 2.38 14.33
C GLU A 220 -15.27 3.28 13.97
N ASP A 221 -14.71 4.00 14.95
CA ASP A 221 -13.52 4.85 14.76
C ASP A 221 -12.27 4.05 14.33
N LEU A 222 -12.22 2.75 14.65
CA LEU A 222 -11.14 1.85 14.24
C LEU A 222 -11.25 1.44 12.76
N GLU A 223 -12.46 1.52 12.18
CA GLU A 223 -12.74 1.18 10.79
C GLU A 223 -12.31 2.29 9.81
N ILE A 224 -12.10 3.51 10.33
CA ILE A 224 -11.70 4.68 9.54
C ILE A 224 -10.40 4.40 8.77
N GLN A 225 -10.42 4.72 7.48
CA GLN A 225 -9.28 4.64 6.57
C GLN A 225 -8.62 6.02 6.35
N ASP A 226 -7.31 6.02 6.16
CA ASP A 226 -6.50 7.17 5.74
C ASP A 226 -6.69 7.54 4.25
N CYS A 227 -6.00 8.59 3.77
CA CYS A 227 -5.96 8.97 2.35
C CYS A 227 -5.39 7.91 1.37
N PHE A 228 -4.81 6.82 1.87
CA PHE A 228 -4.40 5.66 1.07
C PHE A 228 -5.47 4.55 1.04
N GLY A 229 -6.60 4.75 1.72
CA GLY A 229 -7.65 3.75 1.88
C GLY A 229 -7.21 2.60 2.79
N CYS A 230 -6.34 2.88 3.77
CA CYS A 230 -5.78 1.90 4.70
C CYS A 230 -6.25 2.19 6.12
N THR A 231 -6.64 1.17 6.89
CA THR A 231 -6.93 1.33 8.32
C THR A 231 -5.65 1.37 9.16
N ALA A 232 -5.77 1.86 10.39
CA ALA A 232 -4.68 1.82 11.37
C ALA A 232 -4.21 0.37 11.63
N PHE A 233 -5.15 -0.59 11.59
CA PHE A 233 -4.89 -2.03 11.70
C PHE A 233 -4.03 -2.57 10.56
N TYR A 234 -4.31 -2.15 9.31
CA TYR A 234 -3.46 -2.51 8.18
C TYR A 234 -2.03 -1.99 8.35
N HIS A 235 -1.85 -0.74 8.80
CA HIS A 235 -0.50 -0.18 9.03
C HIS A 235 0.28 -0.93 10.11
N LEU A 236 -0.39 -1.40 11.16
CA LEU A 236 0.22 -2.27 12.18
C LEU A 236 0.75 -3.57 11.54
N ILE A 237 -0.11 -4.27 10.78
CA ILE A 237 0.24 -5.52 10.09
C ILE A 237 1.34 -5.29 9.04
N ASN A 238 1.34 -4.15 8.38
CA ASN A 238 2.24 -3.84 7.29
C ASN A 238 3.64 -3.39 7.75
N CYS A 239 3.71 -2.59 8.82
CA CYS A 239 4.93 -1.94 9.27
C CYS A 239 5.55 -2.58 10.52
N TYR A 240 4.73 -3.16 11.41
CA TYR A 240 5.15 -3.69 12.72
C TYR A 240 4.53 -5.06 13.02
N PRO A 241 4.68 -6.05 12.12
CA PRO A 241 4.00 -7.34 12.26
C PRO A 241 4.54 -8.20 13.41
N GLU A 242 5.59 -7.77 14.12
CA GLU A 242 5.98 -8.39 15.39
C GLU A 242 5.09 -7.98 16.59
N ARG A 243 4.18 -6.99 16.44
CA ARG A 243 3.30 -6.46 17.50
C ARG A 243 1.92 -7.12 17.52
N VAL A 244 1.90 -8.45 17.65
CA VAL A 244 0.65 -9.24 17.65
C VAL A 244 -0.26 -8.86 18.83
N GLU A 245 0.32 -8.50 19.98
CA GLU A 245 -0.38 -8.05 21.19
C GLU A 245 -1.19 -6.74 21.00
N VAL A 246 -0.86 -5.94 19.99
CA VAL A 246 -1.65 -4.77 19.59
C VAL A 246 -2.77 -5.19 18.65
N ALA A 247 -2.50 -6.12 17.72
CA ALA A 247 -3.51 -6.63 16.80
C ALA A 247 -4.62 -7.40 17.53
N GLU A 248 -4.26 -8.19 18.53
CA GLU A 248 -5.19 -8.87 19.45
C GLU A 248 -6.10 -7.87 20.18
N CYS A 249 -5.54 -6.78 20.69
CA CYS A 249 -6.30 -5.71 21.34
C CYS A 249 -7.30 -5.05 20.36
N MET A 250 -6.86 -4.73 19.14
CA MET A 250 -7.70 -4.10 18.11
C MET A 250 -8.85 -5.01 17.67
N VAL A 251 -8.57 -6.28 17.34
CA VAL A 251 -9.61 -7.23 16.88
C VAL A 251 -10.58 -7.61 18.00
N LYS A 252 -10.13 -7.63 19.25
CA LYS A 252 -11.01 -7.83 20.42
C LYS A 252 -11.98 -6.67 20.60
N LYS A 253 -11.57 -5.44 20.24
CA LYS A 253 -12.43 -4.24 20.29
C LYS A 253 -13.38 -4.16 19.09
N ASN A 254 -12.90 -4.48 17.89
CA ASN A 254 -13.73 -4.58 16.68
C ASN A 254 -13.27 -5.71 15.75
N HIS A 255 -14.14 -6.69 15.52
CA HIS A 255 -13.86 -7.84 14.67
C HIS A 255 -13.97 -7.54 13.15
N ASN A 256 -14.72 -6.50 12.76
CA ASN A 256 -14.91 -6.07 11.37
C ASN A 256 -13.58 -5.64 10.72
N LEU A 257 -12.57 -5.26 11.52
CA LEU A 257 -11.22 -4.92 11.07
C LEU A 257 -10.58 -6.03 10.23
N LEU A 258 -10.98 -7.30 10.41
CA LEU A 258 -10.52 -8.42 9.59
C LEU A 258 -11.09 -8.40 8.16
N THR A 259 -12.23 -7.76 7.94
CA THR A 259 -12.91 -7.66 6.65
C THR A 259 -12.59 -6.37 5.88
N ILE A 260 -12.09 -5.33 6.54
CA ILE A 260 -11.77 -4.05 5.90
C ILE A 260 -10.40 -4.13 5.23
N LEU A 261 -10.41 -4.38 3.92
CA LEU A 261 -9.22 -4.48 3.09
C LEU A 261 -8.77 -3.09 2.58
N PRO A 262 -7.48 -2.90 2.23
CA PRO A 262 -6.99 -1.62 1.73
C PRO A 262 -7.57 -1.28 0.37
N THR A 263 -8.28 -0.16 0.26
CA THR A 263 -9.15 0.18 -0.89
C THR A 263 -8.42 0.14 -2.24
N ARG A 264 -7.16 0.59 -2.29
CA ARG A 264 -6.35 0.60 -3.53
C ARG A 264 -5.82 -0.78 -3.96
N SER A 265 -5.69 -1.74 -3.05
CA SER A 265 -5.03 -3.03 -3.36
C SER A 265 -5.91 -4.26 -3.16
N LYS A 266 -6.96 -4.16 -2.35
CA LYS A 266 -7.88 -5.25 -1.96
C LYS A 266 -7.18 -6.55 -1.50
N LYS A 267 -5.93 -6.46 -1.03
CA LYS A 267 -5.13 -7.60 -0.57
C LYS A 267 -5.58 -8.07 0.80
N ALA A 268 -5.85 -9.37 0.94
CA ALA A 268 -6.14 -9.99 2.24
C ALA A 268 -5.05 -9.69 3.28
N LEU A 269 -5.46 -9.34 4.50
CA LEU A 269 -4.55 -8.92 5.58
C LEU A 269 -3.53 -10.01 5.96
N VAL A 270 -3.92 -11.28 5.89
CA VAL A 270 -3.02 -12.43 6.11
C VAL A 270 -1.89 -12.51 5.06
N LEU A 271 -2.17 -12.14 3.81
CA LEU A 271 -1.17 -12.07 2.73
C LEU A 271 -0.17 -10.93 2.99
N VAL A 272 -0.65 -9.80 3.50
CA VAL A 272 0.20 -8.66 3.91
C VAL A 272 1.15 -9.10 5.03
N ALA A 273 0.63 -9.70 6.10
CA ALA A 273 1.44 -10.20 7.22
C ALA A 273 2.50 -11.23 6.76
N GLN A 274 2.07 -12.24 6.00
CA GLN A 274 2.95 -13.31 5.50
C GLN A 274 4.06 -12.76 4.59
N GLY A 275 3.77 -11.71 3.83
CA GLY A 275 4.73 -11.03 2.95
C GLY A 275 5.78 -10.16 3.65
N ARG A 276 5.67 -9.91 4.96
CA ARG A 276 6.59 -9.04 5.70
C ARG A 276 7.69 -9.81 6.44
N PRO A 277 8.92 -9.26 6.55
CA PRO A 277 9.91 -9.72 7.52
C PRO A 277 9.32 -9.74 8.93
N LYS A 278 9.69 -10.74 9.74
CA LYS A 278 9.13 -11.02 11.10
C LYS A 278 7.62 -11.30 11.18
N GLY A 279 6.83 -11.13 10.11
CA GLY A 279 5.37 -11.26 10.15
C GLY A 279 4.80 -12.67 10.26
N GLU A 280 5.61 -13.65 10.65
CA GLU A 280 5.15 -15.02 10.86
C GLU A 280 4.08 -15.10 11.96
N SER A 281 4.34 -14.53 13.14
CA SER A 281 3.38 -14.56 14.24
C SER A 281 2.06 -13.84 13.91
N MET A 282 2.12 -12.69 13.23
CA MET A 282 0.93 -11.97 12.75
C MET A 282 0.17 -12.76 11.69
N ALA A 283 0.88 -13.41 10.76
CA ALA A 283 0.23 -14.26 9.76
C ALA A 283 -0.49 -15.44 10.42
N ARG A 284 0.16 -16.15 11.37
CA ARG A 284 -0.48 -17.22 12.14
C ARG A 284 -1.73 -16.74 12.89
N TYR A 285 -1.66 -15.57 13.51
CA TYR A 285 -2.77 -14.94 14.22
C TYR A 285 -3.93 -14.62 13.28
N LEU A 286 -3.67 -13.97 12.14
CA LEU A 286 -4.71 -13.68 11.15
C LEU A 286 -5.28 -14.97 10.53
N TYR A 287 -4.46 -16.01 10.34
CA TYR A 287 -4.92 -17.33 9.88
C TYR A 287 -5.85 -18.04 10.87
N SER A 288 -5.69 -17.86 12.18
CA SER A 288 -6.62 -18.46 13.14
C SER A 288 -7.99 -17.78 13.16
N LEU A 289 -8.09 -16.58 12.59
CA LEU A 289 -9.29 -15.74 12.54
C LEU A 289 -9.90 -15.59 11.13
N THR A 290 -9.17 -15.95 10.09
CA THR A 290 -9.62 -15.89 8.69
C THR A 290 -9.99 -17.31 8.23
N PRO A 291 -11.28 -17.63 8.01
CA PRO A 291 -11.68 -18.89 7.42
C PRO A 291 -11.03 -19.07 6.03
N PRO A 292 -10.48 -20.25 5.67
CA PRO A 292 -9.88 -20.49 4.36
C PRO A 292 -10.77 -20.13 3.18
N GLU A 293 -12.09 -20.27 3.37
CA GLU A 293 -13.16 -20.00 2.41
C GLU A 293 -13.27 -18.50 2.06
N ARG A 294 -12.69 -17.60 2.86
CA ARG A 294 -12.62 -16.16 2.55
C ARG A 294 -11.44 -15.75 1.66
N LEU A 295 -10.52 -16.67 1.36
CA LEU A 295 -9.40 -16.40 0.47
C LEU A 295 -9.79 -16.69 -0.98
N ARG A 296 -9.37 -15.81 -1.89
CA ARG A 296 -9.42 -16.09 -3.34
C ARG A 296 -8.32 -17.08 -3.71
N VAL A 297 -8.49 -17.78 -4.84
CA VAL A 297 -7.50 -18.74 -5.35
C VAL A 297 -6.13 -18.08 -5.58
N ASP A 298 -6.10 -16.83 -6.09
CA ASP A 298 -4.85 -16.08 -6.31
C ASP A 298 -4.12 -15.76 -5.00
N GLU A 299 -4.86 -15.47 -3.92
CA GLU A 299 -4.30 -15.21 -2.59
C GLU A 299 -3.80 -16.49 -1.92
N ALA A 300 -4.55 -17.60 -2.02
CA ALA A 300 -4.16 -18.91 -1.54
C ALA A 300 -2.83 -19.38 -2.18
N ALA A 301 -2.73 -19.31 -3.51
CA ALA A 301 -1.50 -19.63 -4.24
C ALA A 301 -0.33 -18.70 -3.82
N ARG A 302 -0.59 -17.39 -3.66
CA ARG A 302 0.43 -16.43 -3.22
C ARG A 302 0.89 -16.69 -1.78
N LEU A 303 -0.01 -17.12 -0.89
CA LEU A 303 0.29 -17.48 0.50
C LEU A 303 1.18 -18.74 0.58
N ILE A 304 0.91 -19.74 -0.26
CA ILE A 304 1.77 -20.94 -0.40
C ILE A 304 3.16 -20.54 -0.90
N TYR A 305 3.24 -19.73 -1.97
CA TYR A 305 4.51 -19.18 -2.49
C TYR A 305 5.31 -18.45 -1.41
N LEU A 306 4.68 -17.55 -0.64
CA LEU A 306 5.35 -16.82 0.44
C LEU A 306 5.73 -17.72 1.61
N GLY A 307 4.97 -18.79 1.85
CA GLY A 307 5.31 -19.86 2.79
C GLY A 307 6.63 -20.54 2.44
N PHE A 308 6.82 -20.94 1.17
CA PHE A 308 8.11 -21.46 0.70
C PHE A 308 9.21 -20.40 0.75
N TYR A 309 8.98 -19.22 0.18
CA TYR A 309 9.99 -18.16 0.05
C TYR A 309 10.59 -17.72 1.40
N TYR A 310 9.77 -17.65 2.46
CA TYR A 310 10.22 -17.31 3.81
C TYR A 310 10.46 -18.52 4.73
N ASN A 311 10.36 -19.74 4.23
CA ASN A 311 10.42 -20.99 5.01
C ASN A 311 9.44 -21.02 6.21
N ARG A 312 8.20 -20.55 5.99
CA ARG A 312 7.10 -20.44 6.98
C ARG A 312 5.99 -21.43 6.67
N LEU A 313 6.33 -22.72 6.69
CA LEU A 313 5.44 -23.82 6.26
C LEU A 313 4.48 -24.32 7.36
N GLY A 314 4.75 -24.02 8.63
CA GLY A 314 4.21 -24.77 9.78
C GLY A 314 2.69 -24.74 10.02
N ILE A 315 1.94 -23.81 9.40
CA ILE A 315 0.48 -23.67 9.55
C ILE A 315 -0.23 -23.49 8.20
N THR A 316 0.46 -22.91 7.21
CA THR A 316 -0.09 -22.72 5.86
C THR A 316 -0.40 -24.04 5.17
N PHE A 317 0.41 -25.07 5.40
CA PHE A 317 0.30 -26.34 4.66
C PHE A 317 -0.89 -27.20 5.12
N SER A 318 -1.08 -27.38 6.42
CA SER A 318 -2.04 -28.36 6.96
C SER A 318 -3.51 -27.99 6.79
N ARG A 319 -3.85 -26.72 6.53
CA ARG A 319 -5.23 -26.29 6.23
C ARG A 319 -5.49 -25.99 4.76
N LEU A 320 -4.55 -25.39 4.02
CA LEU A 320 -4.78 -25.07 2.59
C LEU A 320 -4.61 -26.29 1.67
N ILE A 321 -3.72 -27.25 1.98
CA ILE A 321 -3.59 -28.46 1.15
C ILE A 321 -4.83 -29.35 1.19
N CYS A 322 -5.67 -29.26 2.23
CA CYS A 322 -6.94 -29.99 2.24
C CYS A 322 -7.94 -29.50 1.17
N PHE A 323 -7.64 -28.42 0.44
CA PHE A 323 -8.43 -27.86 -0.65
C PHE A 323 -7.73 -27.91 -2.04
N PHE A 324 -6.56 -28.57 -2.15
CA PHE A 324 -5.79 -28.73 -3.40
C PHE A 324 -5.33 -30.18 -3.62
#